data_AF-A0A6I3DA78-F1
#
_entry.id   AF-A0A6I3DA78-F1
#
_cell.length_a   1.000
_cell.length_b   1.000
_cell.length_c   1.000
_cell.angle_alpha   90.00
_cell.angle_beta   90.00
_cell.angle_gamma   90.00
#
_symmetry.space_group_name_H-M   'P 1'
#
loop_
_entity.id
_entity.type
_entity.pdbx_description
1 polymer ?
#
loop_
_entity_poly.entity_id
_entity_poly.type
_entity_poly.pdbx_seq_one_letter_code
_entity_poly.pdbx_strand_id
1 'polypeptide(L)'
;MSVSPTPKPKNTLLQLILNFLRGVLIGIAEIIPGISGGTIALITGVYSRIINSAAEAFKGLALLATFSKNNWVQAGTRFRSMSWSMLIPMLIGMVVALFAAAGVVEPLLEQYPTLTKALFAGLITASLAVPIRLSGGR
;
A
#
# COMPACT_ATOMS: atom_id res chain seq x y z
N MET A 1 32.18 -18.38 -25.27
CA MET A 1 31.06 -17.42 -25.29
C MET A 1 29.88 -18.06 -24.58
N SER A 2 29.66 -17.75 -23.30
CA SER A 2 28.49 -18.22 -22.56
C SER A 2 27.30 -17.33 -22.92
N VAL A 3 26.33 -17.89 -23.65
CA VAL A 3 25.06 -17.22 -23.95
C VAL A 3 24.32 -17.04 -22.61
N SER A 4 24.28 -15.81 -22.12
CA SER A 4 23.43 -15.45 -20.97
C SER A 4 21.98 -15.81 -21.30
N PRO A 5 21.24 -16.48 -20.41
CA PRO A 5 19.86 -16.84 -20.69
C PRO A 5 19.04 -15.55 -20.86
N THR A 6 18.34 -15.44 -22.00
CA THR A 6 17.38 -14.37 -22.25
C THR A 6 16.33 -14.35 -21.13
N PRO A 7 16.07 -13.19 -20.49
CA PRO A 7 15.09 -13.12 -19.42
C PRO A 7 13.71 -13.52 -19.96
N LYS A 8 13.10 -14.55 -19.35
CA LYS A 8 11.73 -14.96 -19.68
C LYS A 8 10.80 -13.75 -19.57
N PRO A 9 9.91 -13.51 -20.55
CA PRO A 9 8.91 -12.45 -20.45
C PRO A 9 8.09 -12.72 -19.19
N LYS A 10 8.13 -11.81 -18.22
CA LYS A 10 7.28 -11.90 -17.04
C LYS A 10 5.84 -11.75 -17.52
N ASN A 11 5.00 -12.76 -17.33
CA ASN A 11 3.58 -12.72 -17.71
C ASN A 11 2.92 -11.45 -17.16
N THR A 12 2.64 -10.48 -18.03
CA THR A 12 2.10 -9.16 -17.65
C THR A 12 0.79 -9.31 -16.88
N LEU A 13 -0.09 -10.22 -17.32
CA LEU A 13 -1.36 -10.50 -16.67
C LEU A 13 -1.18 -11.03 -15.24
N LEU A 14 -0.26 -11.98 -15.03
CA LEU A 14 0.04 -12.51 -13.70
C LEU A 14 0.54 -11.40 -12.78
N GLN A 15 1.38 -10.50 -13.27
CA GLN A 15 1.85 -9.36 -12.46
C GLN A 15 0.72 -8.41 -12.08
N LEU A 16 -0.22 -8.13 -13.00
CA LEU A 16 -1.39 -7.30 -12.70
C LEU A 16 -2.25 -7.95 -11.61
N ILE A 17 -2.53 -9.25 -11.73
CA ILE A 17 -3.29 -10.01 -10.72
C ILE A 17 -2.56 -10.02 -9.38
N LEU A 18 -1.26 -10.30 -9.36
CA LEU A 18 -0.47 -10.28 -8.12
C LEU A 18 -0.43 -8.90 -7.47
N ASN A 19 -0.33 -7.83 -8.25
CA ASN A 19 -0.35 -6.47 -7.73
C ASN A 19 -1.74 -6.09 -7.19
N PHE A 20 -2.81 -6.54 -7.85
CA PHE A 20 -4.17 -6.43 -7.33
C PHE A 20 -4.32 -7.16 -5.99
N LEU A 21 -3.89 -8.41 -5.89
CA LEU A 21 -3.95 -9.18 -4.64
C LEU A 21 -3.11 -8.55 -3.53
N ARG A 22 -1.92 -8.03 -3.84
CA ARG A 22 -1.13 -7.23 -2.88
C ARG A 22 -1.91 -6.01 -2.41
N GLY A 23 -2.62 -5.34 -3.32
CA GLY A 23 -3.52 -4.24 -2.99
C GLY A 23 -4.62 -4.64 -2.03
N VAL A 24 -5.28 -5.78 -2.28
CA VAL A 24 -6.29 -6.33 -1.38
C VAL A 24 -5.70 -6.59 0.01
N LEU A 25 -4.54 -7.24 0.09
CA LEU A 25 -3.87 -7.53 1.36
C LEU A 25 -3.49 -6.26 2.14
N ILE A 26 -2.96 -5.25 1.44
CA ILE A 26 -2.65 -3.94 2.03
C ILE A 26 -3.93 -3.25 2.51
N GLY A 27 -5.01 -3.29 1.73
CA GLY A 27 -6.30 -2.71 2.10
C GLY A 27 -6.89 -3.36 3.34
N ILE A 28 -6.90 -4.69 3.42
CA ILE A 28 -7.35 -5.43 4.61
C ILE A 28 -6.53 -5.04 5.84
N ALA A 29 -5.21 -4.96 5.69
CA ALA A 29 -4.32 -4.57 6.78
C ALA A 29 -4.59 -3.15 7.31
N GLU A 30 -5.00 -2.21 6.45
CA GLU A 30 -5.30 -0.84 6.86
C GLU A 30 -6.62 -0.72 7.65
N ILE A 31 -7.52 -1.69 7.51
CA ILE A 31 -8.83 -1.69 8.17
C ILE A 31 -8.74 -2.28 9.58
N ILE A 32 -7.88 -3.29 9.76
CA ILE A 32 -7.72 -3.95 11.05
C ILE A 32 -6.77 -3.12 11.92
N PRO A 33 -7.24 -2.61 13.08
CA PRO A 33 -6.42 -1.75 13.90
C PRO A 33 -5.17 -2.51 14.41
N GLY A 34 -4.03 -1.84 14.38
CA GLY A 34 -2.75 -2.40 14.81
C GLY A 34 -2.00 -3.21 13.74
N ILE A 35 -2.56 -3.38 12.54
CA ILE A 35 -1.84 -3.92 11.37
C ILE A 35 -1.46 -2.76 10.45
N SER A 36 -0.24 -2.74 9.91
CA SER A 36 0.22 -1.69 9.00
C SER A 36 0.26 -2.17 7.56
N GLY A 37 -0.41 -1.45 6.65
CA GLY A 37 -0.31 -1.69 5.20
C GLY A 37 1.13 -1.57 4.69
N GLY A 38 1.96 -0.71 5.30
CA GLY A 38 3.38 -0.58 4.99
C GLY A 38 4.18 -1.86 5.30
N THR A 39 3.87 -2.53 6.41
CA THR A 39 4.48 -3.82 6.76
C THR A 39 4.09 -4.91 5.76
N ILE A 40 2.82 -4.97 5.34
CA ILE A 40 2.39 -5.90 4.29
C ILE A 40 3.08 -5.59 2.96
N ALA A 41 3.22 -4.32 2.61
CA ALA A 41 3.97 -3.91 1.42
C ALA A 41 5.45 -4.32 1.49
N LEU A 42 6.06 -4.30 2.68
CA LEU A 42 7.44 -4.74 2.91
C LEU A 42 7.56 -6.26 2.72
N ILE A 43 6.71 -7.02 3.41
CA ILE A 43 6.66 -8.49 3.33
C ILE A 43 6.43 -8.96 1.88
N THR A 44 5.55 -8.27 1.14
CA THR A 44 5.21 -8.63 -0.25
C THR A 44 6.22 -8.10 -1.29
N GLY A 45 7.28 -7.41 -0.86
CA GLY A 45 8.39 -6.95 -1.71
C GLY A 45 8.02 -5.80 -2.65
N VAL A 46 7.02 -5.00 -2.30
CA VAL A 46 6.59 -3.83 -3.09
C VAL A 46 6.92 -2.49 -2.43
N TYR A 47 7.21 -2.48 -1.13
CA TYR A 47 7.42 -1.26 -0.34
C TYR A 47 8.34 -0.23 -1.01
N SER A 48 9.54 -0.63 -1.41
CA SER A 48 10.52 0.28 -2.04
C SER A 48 9.98 0.94 -3.32
N ARG A 49 9.25 0.18 -4.15
CA ARG A 49 8.64 0.69 -5.38
C ARG A 49 7.48 1.65 -5.12
N ILE A 50 6.70 1.40 -4.06
CA ILE A 50 5.64 2.31 -3.60
C ILE A 50 6.26 3.63 -3.14
N ILE A 51 7.22 3.59 -2.22
CA ILE A 51 7.85 4.78 -1.65
C ILE A 51 8.58 5.59 -2.73
N ASN A 52 9.30 4.94 -3.65
CA ASN A 52 9.95 5.64 -4.77
C ASN A 52 8.93 6.32 -5.69
N SER A 53 7.82 5.65 -6.00
CA SER A 53 6.75 6.25 -6.82
C SER A 53 6.06 7.41 -6.09
N ALA A 54 5.86 7.31 -4.78
CA ALA A 54 5.32 8.38 -3.95
C ALA A 54 6.28 9.59 -3.90
N ALA A 55 7.59 9.36 -3.81
CA ALA A 55 8.58 10.43 -3.84
C ALA A 55 8.58 11.18 -5.19
N GLU A 56 8.50 10.47 -6.32
CA GLU A 56 8.40 11.11 -7.64
C GLU A 56 7.06 11.82 -7.84
N ALA A 57 5.96 11.29 -7.29
CA ALA A 57 4.68 11.98 -7.28
C ALA A 57 4.76 13.31 -6.50
N PHE A 58 5.37 13.30 -5.31
CA PHE A 58 5.52 14.51 -4.49
C PHE A 58 6.40 15.57 -5.17
N LYS A 59 7.53 15.16 -5.77
CA LYS A 59 8.37 16.08 -6.57
C LYS A 59 7.61 16.64 -7.77
N GLY A 60 6.83 15.80 -8.45
CA GLY A 60 5.97 16.21 -9.56
C GLY A 60 4.94 17.26 -9.11
N LEU A 61 4.24 17.01 -8.01
CA LEU A 61 3.28 17.95 -7.41
C LEU A 61 3.93 19.27 -7.00
N ALA A 62 5.10 19.23 -6.37
CA ALA A 62 5.84 20.43 -5.98
C ALA A 62 6.21 21.29 -7.20
N LEU A 63 6.61 20.66 -8.31
CA LEU A 63 6.89 21.37 -9.57
C LEU A 63 5.62 21.99 -10.17
N LEU A 64 4.48 21.30 -10.11
CA LEU A 64 3.20 21.87 -10.56
C LEU A 64 2.79 23.11 -9.75
N ALA A 65 3.08 23.13 -8.44
CA ALA A 65 2.78 24.25 -7.55
C ALA A 65 3.59 25.53 -7.86
N THR A 66 4.68 25.44 -8.64
CA THR A 66 5.49 26.61 -9.02
C THR A 66 4.96 27.38 -10.24
N PHE A 67 3.80 26.98 -10.80
CA PHE A 67 3.06 27.66 -11.89
C PHE A 67 3.89 28.13 -13.10
N SER A 68 5.03 27.50 -13.37
CA SER A 68 5.92 27.84 -14.50
C SER A 68 5.78 26.83 -15.63
N LYS A 69 5.52 27.28 -16.87
CA LYS A 69 5.25 26.45 -18.06
C LYS A 69 6.31 25.37 -18.31
N ASN A 70 7.58 25.65 -18.00
CA ASN A 70 8.70 24.71 -18.13
C ASN A 70 8.71 23.61 -17.05
N ASN A 71 8.10 23.88 -15.89
CA ASN A 71 8.01 22.95 -14.76
C ASN A 71 6.85 21.95 -14.95
N TRP A 72 5.83 22.27 -15.76
CA TRP A 72 4.75 21.33 -16.11
C TRP A 72 5.26 20.14 -16.93
N VAL A 73 6.15 20.41 -17.89
CA VAL A 73 6.78 19.35 -18.71
C VAL A 73 7.63 18.44 -17.82
N GLN A 74 8.41 19.03 -16.91
CA GLN A 74 9.23 18.28 -15.96
C GLN A 74 8.38 17.48 -14.98
N ALA A 75 7.29 18.04 -14.45
CA ALA A 75 6.35 17.30 -13.61
C ALA A 75 5.79 16.07 -14.35
N GLY A 76 5.37 16.23 -15.61
CA GLY A 76 4.87 15.13 -16.44
C GLY A 76 5.88 13.99 -16.62
N THR A 77 7.16 14.30 -16.77
CA THR A 77 8.22 13.27 -16.84
C THR A 77 8.37 12.49 -15.52
N ARG A 78 8.22 13.16 -14.37
CA ARG A 78 8.28 12.50 -13.06
C ARG A 78 7.09 11.58 -12.83
N PHE A 79 5.88 12.01 -13.16
CA PHE A 79 4.70 11.14 -13.07
C PHE A 79 4.83 9.89 -13.96
N ARG A 80 5.40 10.01 -15.16
CA ARG A 80 5.65 8.84 -16.03
C ARG A 80 6.67 7.85 -15.49
N SER A 81 7.57 8.29 -14.60
CA SER A 81 8.56 7.39 -13.96
C SER A 81 7.96 6.49 -12.88
N MET A 82 6.72 6.75 -12.46
CA MET A 82 6.01 5.94 -11.47
C MET A 82 5.64 4.58 -12.06
N SER A 83 5.64 3.55 -11.22
CA SER A 83 5.31 2.18 -11.63
C SER A 83 3.81 1.95 -11.79
N TRP A 84 3.16 2.60 -12.77
CA TRP A 84 1.69 2.57 -12.96
C TRP A 84 1.12 1.15 -13.13
N SER A 85 1.85 0.25 -13.78
CA SER A 85 1.48 -1.17 -13.93
C SER A 85 1.40 -1.95 -12.60
N MET A 86 2.01 -1.40 -11.55
CA MET A 86 1.91 -1.91 -10.19
C MET A 86 0.88 -1.13 -9.37
N LEU A 87 0.92 0.20 -9.45
CA LEU A 87 0.12 1.08 -8.61
C LEU A 87 -1.38 0.99 -8.93
N ILE A 88 -1.77 0.95 -10.21
CA ILE A 88 -3.18 0.95 -10.60
C ILE A 88 -3.90 -0.32 -10.12
N PRO A 89 -3.44 -1.54 -10.45
CA PRO A 89 -4.11 -2.75 -9.95
C PRO A 89 -4.13 -2.83 -8.44
N MET A 90 -3.04 -2.41 -7.79
CA MET A 90 -2.93 -2.40 -6.34
C MET A 90 -3.91 -1.42 -5.68
N LEU A 91 -4.05 -0.20 -6.21
CA LEU A 91 -5.02 0.77 -5.71
C LEU A 91 -6.46 0.26 -5.88
N ILE A 92 -6.77 -0.37 -7.03
CA ILE A 92 -8.07 -1.01 -7.24
C ILE A 92 -8.30 -2.11 -6.19
N GLY A 93 -7.31 -2.96 -5.94
CA GLY A 93 -7.38 -3.99 -4.90
C GLY A 93 -7.62 -3.42 -3.49
N MET A 94 -6.95 -2.33 -3.15
CA MET A 94 -7.15 -1.63 -1.86
C MET A 94 -8.57 -1.10 -1.73
N VAL A 95 -9.11 -0.46 -2.77
CA VAL A 95 -10.48 0.08 -2.78
C VAL A 95 -11.51 -1.04 -2.66
N VAL A 96 -11.33 -2.14 -3.40
CA VAL A 96 -12.20 -3.32 -3.29
C VAL A 96 -12.17 -3.90 -1.86
N ALA A 97 -10.99 -4.03 -1.25
CA ALA A 97 -10.85 -4.49 0.12
C ALA A 97 -11.55 -3.54 1.12
N LEU A 98 -11.45 -2.23 0.91
CA LEU A 98 -12.08 -1.22 1.76
C LEU A 98 -13.62 -1.36 1.77
N PHE A 99 -14.23 -1.45 0.59
CA PHE A 99 -15.68 -1.66 0.48
C PHE A 99 -16.12 -3.02 1.00
N ALA A 100 -15.36 -4.08 0.68
CA ALA A 100 -15.67 -5.42 1.17
C ALA A 100 -15.64 -5.48 2.69
N ALA A 101 -14.64 -4.86 3.32
CA ALA A 101 -14.55 -4.85 4.78
C ALA A 101 -15.59 -3.92 5.41
N ALA A 102 -15.96 -2.80 4.78
CA ALA A 102 -17.07 -1.98 5.26
C ALA A 102 -18.34 -2.82 5.41
N GLY A 103 -18.66 -3.63 4.39
CA GLY A 103 -19.80 -4.56 4.44
C GLY A 103 -19.70 -5.69 5.48
N VAL A 104 -18.51 -5.92 6.08
CA VAL A 104 -18.31 -6.92 7.14
C VAL A 104 -18.23 -6.26 8.52
N VAL A 105 -17.50 -5.16 8.65
CA VAL A 105 -17.22 -4.47 9.92
C VAL A 105 -18.44 -3.71 10.40
N GLU A 106 -19.20 -3.08 9.51
CA GLU A 106 -20.42 -2.34 9.88
C GLU A 106 -21.45 -3.24 10.58
N PRO A 107 -21.87 -4.41 10.02
CA PRO A 107 -22.74 -5.33 10.72
C PRO A 107 -22.19 -5.82 12.07
N LEU A 108 -20.87 -6.03 12.18
CA LEU A 108 -20.23 -6.44 13.43
C LEU A 108 -20.26 -5.35 14.50
N LEU A 109 -20.17 -4.08 14.10
CA LEU A 109 -20.29 -2.94 15.00
C LEU A 109 -21.73 -2.70 15.44
N GLU A 110 -22.71 -3.00 14.59
CA GLU A 110 -24.14 -2.86 14.93
C GLU A 110 -24.64 -4.02 15.80
N GLN A 111 -24.32 -5.27 15.43
CA GLN A 111 -24.84 -6.45 16.12
C GLN A 111 -24.04 -6.78 17.39
N TYR A 112 -22.73 -6.54 17.38
CA TYR A 112 -21.82 -6.90 18.48
C TYR A 112 -20.93 -5.71 18.91
N PRO A 113 -21.51 -4.54 19.24
CA PRO A 113 -20.75 -3.31 19.48
C PRO A 113 -19.69 -3.47 20.57
N THR A 114 -20.05 -4.09 21.70
CA THR A 114 -19.15 -4.25 22.84
C THR A 114 -17.99 -5.19 22.51
N LEU A 115 -18.28 -6.33 21.87
CA LEU A 115 -17.27 -7.32 21.52
C LEU A 115 -16.31 -6.79 20.45
N THR A 116 -16.85 -6.18 19.39
CA THR A 116 -16.05 -5.61 18.29
C THR A 116 -15.16 -4.47 18.79
N LYS A 117 -15.68 -3.56 19.62
CA LYS A 117 -14.87 -2.49 20.24
C LYS A 117 -13.81 -3.03 21.19
N ALA A 118 -14.13 -4.06 21.99
CA ALA A 118 -13.17 -4.69 22.88
C ALA A 118 -12.04 -5.40 22.10
N LEU A 119 -12.37 -6.09 21.00
CA LEU A 119 -11.39 -6.68 20.10
C LEU A 119 -10.47 -5.60 19.51
N PHE A 120 -11.04 -4.51 18.98
CA PHE A 120 -10.25 -3.41 18.42
C PHE A 120 -9.36 -2.76 19.47
N ALA A 121 -9.88 -2.50 20.68
CA ALA A 121 -9.08 -1.98 21.79
C ALA A 121 -7.91 -2.93 22.16
N GLY A 122 -8.16 -4.24 22.19
CA GLY A 122 -7.14 -5.25 22.41
C GLY A 122 -6.04 -5.25 21.34
N LEU A 123 -6.43 -5.20 20.06
CA LEU A 123 -5.49 -5.13 18.94
C LEU A 123 -4.64 -3.85 18.97
N ILE A 124 -5.26 -2.69 19.21
CA ILE A 124 -4.55 -1.41 19.36
C ILE A 124 -3.54 -1.52 20.52
N THR A 125 -3.99 -2.00 21.68
CA THR A 125 -3.15 -2.15 22.87
C THR A 125 -1.95 -3.06 22.59
N ALA A 126 -2.16 -4.20 21.93
CA ALA A 126 -1.08 -5.12 21.56
C ALA A 126 -0.07 -4.48 20.59
N SER A 127 -0.56 -3.77 19.58
CA SER A 127 0.29 -3.09 18.59
C SER A 127 1.16 -1.98 19.16
N LEU A 128 0.72 -1.33 20.25
CA LEU A 128 1.52 -0.34 20.99
C LEU A 128 2.46 -1.02 21.99
N ALA A 129 1.99 -2.06 22.67
CA ALA A 129 2.76 -2.75 23.71
C ALA A 129 4.08 -3.35 23.17
N VAL A 130 4.06 -3.91 21.95
CA VAL A 130 5.25 -4.52 21.36
C VAL A 130 6.37 -3.50 21.12
N PRO A 131 6.18 -2.40 20.37
CA PRO A 131 7.19 -1.35 20.21
C PRO A 131 7.65 -0.72 21.53
N ILE A 132 6.75 -0.50 22.49
CA ILE A 132 7.11 0.09 23.80
C ILE A 132 8.09 -0.83 24.54
N ARG A 133 7.85 -2.14 24.55
CA ARG A 133 8.76 -3.12 25.16
C ARG A 133 10.13 -3.16 24.47
N LEU A 134 10.16 -2.97 23.16
CA LEU A 134 11.41 -2.90 22.38
C LEU A 134 12.17 -1.58 22.63
N SER A 135 11.46 -0.49 22.94
CA SER A 135 12.05 0.83 23.22
C SER A 135 12.69 0.93 24.61
N GLY A 136 12.10 0.26 25.62
CA GLY A 136 12.60 0.26 27.00
C GLY A 136 13.77 -0.69 27.28
N GLY A 137 14.29 -1.39 26.27
CA GLY A 137 15.40 -2.36 26.39
C GLY A 137 16.79 -1.79 26.16
N ARG A 138 17.01 -0.50 26.48
CA ARG A 138 18.33 0.14 26.52
C ARG A 138 18.76 0.39 27.96
#